data_AF-A0AA42ZTG0-F1
#
_entry.id   AF-A0AA42ZTG0-F1
#
_cell.length_a   1.000
_cell.length_b   1.000
_cell.length_c   1.000
_cell.angle_alpha   90.00
_cell.angle_beta   90.00
_cell.angle_gamma   90.00
#
_symmetry.space_group_name_H-M   'P 1'
#
loop_
_entity.id
_entity.type
_entity.pdbx_description
1 polymer ?
#
loop_
_entity_poly.entity_id
_entity_poly.type
_entity_poly.pdbx_seq_one_letter_code
_entity_poly.pdbx_strand_id
1 'polypeptide(L)'
;MKALLIAATALALAGPALACGGTAEYPQTAQTLAQSSLTPERKAELEKKLQEGWAMHSESHEQGDGAKMGQSMQTLRQLQVQIQIPEN
;
A
#
# COMPACT_ATOMS: atom_id res chain seq x y z
N MET A 1 -33.21 27.88 26.66
CA MET A 1 -31.86 27.35 26.96
C MET A 1 -32.00 25.87 27.28
N LYS A 2 -31.52 25.00 26.39
CA LYS A 2 -31.65 23.55 26.54
C LYS A 2 -30.32 22.96 26.12
N ALA A 3 -29.48 22.71 27.11
CA ALA A 3 -28.18 22.08 26.96
C ALA A 3 -28.38 20.62 26.56
N LEU A 4 -27.79 20.21 25.44
CA LEU A 4 -27.50 18.82 25.15
C LEU A 4 -26.02 18.74 24.79
N LEU A 5 -25.22 18.54 25.84
CA LEU A 5 -23.85 18.05 25.76
C LEU A 5 -23.95 16.57 25.38
N ILE A 6 -23.61 16.24 24.13
CA ILE A 6 -23.27 14.86 23.76
C ILE A 6 -21.78 14.86 23.49
N ALA A 7 -21.04 14.38 24.49
CA ALA A 7 -19.63 14.06 24.41
C ALA A 7 -19.44 12.97 23.33
N ALA A 8 -18.94 13.37 22.17
CA ALA A 8 -18.44 12.43 21.18
C ALA A 8 -16.93 12.27 21.39
N THR A 9 -16.57 11.47 22.39
CA THR A 9 -15.20 11.02 22.60
C THR A 9 -14.91 9.91 21.60
N ALA A 10 -14.52 10.28 20.37
CA ALA A 10 -13.86 9.36 19.46
C ALA A 10 -12.35 9.61 19.56
N LEU A 11 -11.73 9.06 20.61
CA LEU A 11 -10.30 8.79 20.57
C LEU A 11 -10.09 7.69 19.52
N ALA A 12 -9.96 8.08 18.26
CA ALA A 12 -9.32 7.22 17.28
C ALA A 12 -7.86 7.12 17.71
N LEU A 13 -7.50 5.99 18.34
CA LEU A 13 -6.13 5.55 18.54
C LEU A 13 -5.47 5.47 17.16
N ALA A 14 -4.87 6.57 16.71
CA ALA A 14 -3.95 6.59 15.59
C ALA A 14 -2.69 5.87 16.05
N GLY A 15 -2.64 4.55 15.84
CA GLY A 15 -1.38 3.83 15.86
C GLY A 15 -0.44 4.43 14.81
N PRO A 16 0.89 4.47 15.02
CA PRO A 16 1.84 5.18 14.14
C PRO A 16 1.96 4.62 12.71
N ALA A 17 1.22 3.56 12.36
CA ALA A 17 1.36 2.84 11.10
C ALA A 17 0.88 3.61 9.85
N LEU A 18 0.01 4.62 10.01
CA LEU A 18 -0.50 5.44 8.90
C LEU A 18 0.49 6.49 8.38
N ALA A 19 1.57 6.77 9.12
CA ALA A 19 2.56 7.79 8.72
C ALA A 19 3.71 7.22 7.88
N CYS A 20 3.86 5.90 7.81
CA CYS A 20 4.88 5.26 7.00
C CYS A 20 4.39 5.13 5.55
N GLY A 21 5.13 5.72 4.61
CA GLY A 21 4.86 5.53 3.19
C GLY A 21 4.94 4.04 2.82
N GLY A 22 4.03 3.58 1.97
CA GLY A 22 3.84 2.18 1.60
C GLY A 22 2.56 1.59 2.19
N THR A 23 2.20 1.93 3.43
CA THR A 23 1.03 1.34 4.11
C THR A 23 -0.29 1.58 3.37
N ALA A 24 -0.46 2.75 2.76
CA ALA A 24 -1.66 3.08 1.98
C ALA A 24 -1.50 2.72 0.49
N GLU A 25 -0.28 2.88 -0.01
CA GLU A 25 0.04 2.82 -1.43
C GLU A 25 0.10 1.39 -1.96
N TYR A 26 0.48 0.41 -1.14
CA TYR A 26 0.40 -1.02 -1.51
C TYR A 26 -1.06 -1.45 -1.78
N PRO A 27 -2.02 -1.26 -0.85
CA PRO A 27 -3.43 -1.54 -1.10
C PRO A 27 -4.04 -0.77 -2.28
N GLN A 28 -3.63 0.48 -2.48
CA GLN A 28 -4.08 1.28 -3.63
C GLN A 28 -3.55 0.71 -4.95
N THR A 29 -2.27 0.35 -5.00
CA THR A 29 -1.64 -0.24 -6.19
C THR A 29 -2.27 -1.59 -6.53
N ALA A 30 -2.66 -2.40 -5.54
CA ALA A 30 -3.41 -3.64 -5.75
C ALA A 30 -4.76 -3.39 -6.43
N GLN A 31 -5.51 -2.38 -5.96
CA GLN A 31 -6.79 -2.00 -6.56
C GLN A 31 -6.62 -1.50 -8.00
N THR A 32 -5.62 -0.65 -8.25
CA THR A 32 -5.32 -0.17 -9.60
C THR A 32 -4.93 -1.31 -10.53
N LEU A 33 -4.12 -2.26 -10.06
CA LEU A 33 -3.76 -3.46 -10.83
C LEU A 33 -5.00 -4.28 -11.21
N ALA A 34 -5.90 -4.53 -10.26
CA ALA A 34 -7.13 -5.28 -10.51
C ALA A 34 -8.01 -4.60 -11.57
N GLN A 35 -8.10 -3.27 -11.53
CA GLN A 35 -8.89 -2.45 -12.45
C GLN A 35 -8.19 -2.15 -13.80
N SER A 36 -6.91 -2.46 -13.93
CA SER A 36 -6.15 -2.19 -15.17
C SER A 36 -6.69 -2.99 -16.36
N SER A 37 -6.38 -2.53 -17.57
CA SER A 37 -6.71 -3.23 -18.82
C SER A 37 -5.69 -4.29 -19.22
N LEU A 38 -4.74 -4.61 -18.33
CA LEU A 38 -3.70 -5.61 -18.58
C LEU A 38 -4.29 -7.01 -18.77
N THR A 39 -3.58 -7.84 -19.54
CA THR A 39 -3.85 -9.25 -19.72
C THR A 39 -3.86 -9.98 -18.37
N PRO A 40 -4.66 -11.07 -18.23
CA PRO A 40 -4.68 -11.86 -17.00
C PRO A 40 -3.28 -12.35 -16.57
N GLU A 41 -2.45 -12.75 -17.53
CA GLU A 41 -1.09 -13.22 -17.30
C GLU A 41 -0.21 -12.11 -16.72
N ARG A 42 -0.28 -10.91 -17.31
CA ARG A 42 0.47 -9.75 -16.84
C ARG A 42 -0.01 -9.29 -15.47
N LYS A 43 -1.31 -9.33 -15.22
CA LYS A 43 -1.88 -9.04 -13.89
C LYS A 43 -1.34 -9.99 -12.84
N ALA A 44 -1.35 -11.30 -13.11
CA ALA A 44 -0.85 -12.30 -12.17
C ALA A 44 0.65 -12.11 -11.88
N GLU A 45 1.46 -11.77 -12.89
CA GLU A 45 2.88 -11.48 -12.68
C GLU A 45 3.09 -10.25 -11.78
N LEU A 46 2.38 -9.16 -12.05
CA LEU A 46 2.49 -7.93 -11.26
C LEU A 46 1.91 -8.09 -9.85
N GLU A 47 0.87 -8.90 -9.69
CA GLU A 47 0.28 -9.22 -8.39
C GLU A 47 1.28 -9.97 -7.52
N LYS A 48 1.99 -10.97 -8.08
CA LYS A 48 3.04 -11.69 -7.38
C LYS A 48 4.14 -10.74 -6.89
N LYS A 49 4.62 -9.84 -7.75
CA LYS A 49 5.64 -8.84 -7.38
C LYS A 49 5.13 -7.87 -6.31
N LEU A 50 3.85 -7.51 -6.36
CA LEU A 50 3.23 -6.64 -5.35
C LEU A 50 3.17 -7.34 -3.98
N GLN A 51 2.82 -8.63 -3.95
CA GLN A 51 2.82 -9.45 -2.74
C GLN A 51 4.22 -9.59 -2.15
N GLU A 52 5.23 -9.85 -2.99
CA GLU A 52 6.64 -9.92 -2.58
C GLU A 52 7.13 -8.59 -1.99
N GLY A 53 6.81 -7.47 -2.65
CA GLY A 53 7.13 -6.13 -2.15
C GLY A 53 6.46 -5.83 -0.81
N TRP A 54 5.18 -6.19 -0.64
CA TRP A 54 4.44 -6.00 0.60
C TRP A 54 5.01 -6.84 1.76
N ALA A 55 5.37 -8.10 1.48
CA ALA A 55 6.02 -8.96 2.47
C ALA A 55 7.36 -8.34 2.91
N MET A 56 8.17 -7.88 1.94
CA MET A 56 9.43 -7.19 2.22
C MET A 56 9.23 -5.91 3.05
N HIS A 57 8.21 -5.11 2.74
CA HIS A 57 7.85 -3.90 3.47
C HIS A 57 7.48 -4.21 4.93
N SER A 58 6.61 -5.20 5.12
CA SER A 58 6.15 -5.63 6.44
C SER A 58 7.31 -6.14 7.29
N GLU A 59 8.14 -7.00 6.71
CA GLU A 59 9.32 -7.55 7.37
C GLU A 59 10.35 -6.46 7.73
N SER A 60 10.48 -5.42 6.90
CA SER A 60 11.37 -4.30 7.19
C SER A 60 10.92 -3.46 8.40
N HIS A 61 9.61 -3.37 8.67
CA HIS A 61 9.09 -2.76 9.90
C HIS A 61 9.45 -3.61 11.13
N GLU A 62 9.31 -4.94 11.02
CA GLU A 62 9.62 -5.87 12.10
C GLU A 62 11.11 -5.86 12.46
N GLN A 63 11.98 -5.73 11.47
CA GLN A 63 13.43 -5.77 11.63
C GLN A 63 14.08 -4.41 11.81
N GLY A 64 13.34 -3.31 11.59
CA GLY A 64 13.90 -1.96 11.52
C GLY A 64 14.90 -1.78 10.37
N ASP A 65 14.78 -2.59 9.30
CA ASP A 65 15.71 -2.60 8.17
C ASP A 65 15.36 -1.51 7.14
N GLY A 66 16.00 -0.35 7.27
CA GLY A 66 15.81 0.77 6.36
C GLY A 66 16.22 0.48 4.90
N ALA A 67 17.17 -0.42 4.65
CA ALA A 67 17.57 -0.77 3.29
C ALA A 67 16.49 -1.61 2.61
N LYS A 68 15.97 -2.61 3.33
CA LYS A 68 14.85 -3.45 2.88
C LYS A 68 13.56 -2.64 2.71
N MET A 69 13.31 -1.68 3.60
CA MET A 69 12.25 -0.70 3.45
C MET A 69 12.40 0.07 2.12
N GLY A 70 13.59 0.60 1.84
CA GLY A 70 13.89 1.31 0.59
C GLY A 70 13.66 0.45 -0.67
N GLN A 71 14.08 -0.81 -0.64
CA GLN A 71 13.86 -1.77 -1.73
C GLN A 71 12.37 -2.07 -1.95
N SER A 72 11.61 -2.24 -0.86
CA SER A 72 10.16 -2.42 -0.95
C SER A 72 9.51 -1.22 -1.63
N MET A 73 9.90 0.00 -1.27
CA MET A 73 9.34 1.21 -1.86
C MET A 73 9.76 1.43 -3.32
N GLN A 74 10.98 1.01 -3.69
CA GLN A 74 11.40 1.02 -5.09
C GLN A 74 10.56 0.06 -5.93
N THR A 75 10.32 -1.15 -5.41
CA THR A 75 9.47 -2.16 -6.05
C THR A 75 8.06 -1.62 -6.29
N LEU A 76 7.47 -0.98 -5.26
CA LEU A 76 6.15 -0.36 -5.37
C LEU A 76 6.08 0.68 -6.49
N ARG A 77 7.05 1.61 -6.57
CA ARG A 77 7.09 2.62 -7.64
C ARG A 77 7.21 2.01 -9.03
N GLN A 78 8.04 0.97 -9.18
CA GLN A 78 8.18 0.26 -10.46
C GLN A 78 6.88 -0.43 -10.88
N LEU A 79 6.12 -0.98 -9.93
CA LEU A 79 4.82 -1.58 -10.21
C LEU A 79 3.80 -0.54 -10.65
N GLN A 80 3.75 0.61 -9.97
CA GLN A 80 2.85 1.72 -10.34
C GLN A 80 3.10 2.20 -11.78
N VAL A 81 4.37 2.26 -12.21
CA VAL A 81 4.73 2.57 -13.61
C VAL A 81 4.26 1.46 -14.55
N GLN A 82 4.54 0.20 -14.23
CA GLN A 82 4.18 -0.94 -15.08
C GLN A 82 2.67 -1.08 -15.27
N ILE A 83 1.86 -0.75 -14.26
CA ILE A 83 0.39 -0.81 -14.34
C ILE A 83 -0.17 0.24 -15.31
N GLN A 84 0.53 1.36 -15.50
CA GLN A 84 0.10 2.47 -16.36
C GLN A 84 0.51 2.29 -17.83
N ILE A 85 1.36 1.31 -18.15
CA ILE A 85 1.82 1.07 -19.51
C ILE A 85 0.78 0.21 -20.25
N PRO A 86 0.16 0.69 -21.34
CA PRO A 86 -0.74 -0.11 -22.15
C PRO A 86 0.00 -1.24 -22.84
N GLU A 87 -0.62 -2.42 -22.93
CA GLU A 87 -0.15 -3.52 -23.77
C GLU A 87 -0.58 -3.21 -25.22
N ASN A 88 0.41 -2.89 -26.07
CA ASN A 88 0.23 -2.68 -27.52
C ASN A 88 0.18 -4.02 -28.27
#